data_AF-A0A535H8N0-F1
#
_entry.id   AF-A0A535H8N0-F1
#
_cell.length_a   1.000
_cell.length_b   1.000
_cell.length_c   1.000
_cell.angle_alpha   90.00
_cell.angle_beta   90.00
_cell.angle_gamma   90.00
#
_symmetry.space_group_name_H-M   'P 1'
#
loop_
_entity.id
_entity.type
_entity.pdbx_description
1 polymer ?
#
loop_
_entity_poly.entity_id
_entity_poly.type
_entity_poly.pdbx_seq_one_letter_code
_entity_poly.pdbx_strand_id
1 'polypeptide(L)'
;MAAKKTDVQLRGVPVALRERLRKRANSKGLSMSQYVIGILTDDLARPTVAEWAAEVGKLPPIDLGGKTGADLVRETRREMGLGD
;
A
#
# COMPACT_ATOMS: atom_id res chain seq x y z
N MET A 1 13.46 -1.67 -21.01
CA MET A 1 12.43 -2.45 -21.73
C MET A 1 11.08 -2.10 -21.12
N ALA A 2 10.03 -1.92 -21.93
CA ALA A 2 8.68 -1.69 -21.39
C ALA A 2 8.19 -2.96 -20.66
N ALA A 3 7.61 -2.79 -19.47
CA ALA A 3 7.04 -3.91 -18.71
C ALA A 3 5.95 -4.62 -19.52
N LYS A 4 5.90 -5.96 -19.44
CA LYS A 4 4.87 -6.78 -20.08
C LYS A 4 3.50 -6.39 -19.51
N LYS A 5 2.53 -6.15 -20.38
CA LYS A 5 1.14 -5.82 -19.99
C LYS A 5 0.25 -7.06 -20.11
N THR A 6 -0.80 -7.10 -19.29
CA THR A 6 -1.87 -8.10 -19.34
C THR A 6 -3.20 -7.43 -19.05
N ASP A 7 -4.28 -7.99 -19.58
CA ASP A 7 -5.63 -7.44 -19.42
C ASP A 7 -6.33 -8.04 -18.19
N VAL A 8 -7.00 -7.19 -17.44
CA VAL A 8 -7.85 -7.58 -16.31
C VAL A 8 -9.29 -7.22 -16.63
N GLN A 9 -10.16 -8.22 -16.74
CA GLN A 9 -11.59 -8.00 -16.96
C GLN A 9 -12.34 -7.93 -15.63
N LEU A 10 -12.91 -6.76 -15.33
CA LEU A 10 -13.80 -6.56 -14.19
C LEU A 10 -15.25 -6.88 -14.60
N ARG A 11 -15.82 -7.96 -14.05
CA ARG A 11 -17.22 -8.38 -14.30
C ARG A 11 -18.15 -7.88 -13.20
N GLY A 12 -19.42 -7.68 -13.54
CA GLY A 12 -20.46 -7.30 -12.57
C GLY A 12 -20.36 -5.86 -12.04
N VAL A 13 -19.60 -4.99 -12.71
CA VAL A 13 -19.46 -3.59 -12.29
C VAL A 13 -20.81 -2.88 -12.42
N PRO A 14 -21.37 -2.30 -11.34
CA PRO A 14 -22.62 -1.55 -11.43
C PRO A 14 -22.50 -0.40 -12.43
N VAL A 15 -23.54 -0.21 -13.26
CA VAL A 15 -23.54 0.83 -14.31
C VAL A 15 -23.24 2.21 -13.73
N ALA A 16 -23.85 2.55 -12.60
CA ALA A 16 -23.61 3.82 -11.91
C ALA A 16 -22.14 4.02 -11.52
N LEU A 17 -21.44 2.96 -11.09
CA LEU A 17 -20.02 3.02 -10.76
C LEU A 17 -19.18 3.24 -12.03
N ARG A 18 -19.44 2.47 -13.09
CA ARG A 18 -18.76 2.64 -14.38
C ARG A 18 -18.91 4.06 -14.93
N GLU A 19 -20.12 4.62 -14.82
CA GLU A 19 -20.41 5.98 -15.28
C GLU A 19 -19.65 7.05 -14.49
N ARG A 20 -19.54 6.89 -13.17
CA ARG A 20 -18.73 7.79 -12.33
C ARG A 20 -17.25 7.69 -12.66
N LEU A 21 -16.73 6.47 -12.88
CA LEU A 21 -15.34 6.27 -13.31
C LEU A 21 -15.07 6.94 -14.66
N ARG A 22 -15.95 6.74 -15.64
CA ARG A 22 -15.86 7.37 -16.97
C ARG A 22 -15.82 8.88 -16.88
N LYS A 23 -16.74 9.49 -16.12
CA LYS A 23 -16.79 10.96 -15.94
C LYS A 23 -15.48 11.50 -15.34
N ARG A 24 -14.94 10.83 -14.31
CA ARG A 24 -13.68 11.24 -13.67
C ARG A 24 -12.46 11.03 -14.57
N ALA A 25 -12.43 9.97 -15.37
CA ALA A 25 -11.38 9.75 -16.36
C ALA A 25 -11.36 10.89 -17.39
N ASN A 26 -12.54 11.20 -17.96
CA ASN A 26 -12.69 12.28 -18.94
C ASN A 26 -12.30 13.65 -18.38
N SER A 27 -12.68 13.98 -17.14
CA SER A 27 -12.31 15.26 -16.52
C SER A 27 -10.80 15.42 -16.31
N LYS A 28 -10.05 14.31 -16.34
CA LYS A 28 -8.58 14.28 -16.24
C LYS A 28 -7.88 14.10 -17.59
N GLY A 29 -8.63 14.05 -18.71
CA GLY A 29 -8.07 13.77 -20.03
C GLY A 29 -7.50 12.36 -20.18
N LEU A 30 -7.96 11.41 -19.36
CA LEU A 30 -7.48 10.03 -19.35
C LEU A 30 -8.53 9.10 -19.97
N SER A 31 -8.05 8.03 -20.62
CA SER A 31 -8.93 6.88 -20.89
C SER A 31 -9.37 6.23 -19.57
N MET A 32 -10.51 5.52 -19.60
CA MET A 32 -11.00 4.81 -18.42
C MET A 32 -9.98 3.77 -17.91
N SER A 33 -9.30 3.05 -18.80
CA SER A 33 -8.27 2.08 -18.43
C SER A 33 -7.08 2.75 -17.75
N GLN A 34 -6.57 3.86 -18.28
CA GLN A 34 -5.48 4.63 -17.64
C GLN A 34 -5.89 5.11 -16.25
N TYR A 35 -7.11 5.61 -16.10
CA TYR A 35 -7.61 6.10 -14.82
C TYR A 35 -7.72 4.97 -13.78
N VAL A 36 -8.27 3.82 -14.15
CA VAL A 36 -8.40 2.66 -13.25
C VAL A 36 -7.03 2.07 -12.90
N ILE A 37 -6.13 1.94 -13.88
CA ILE A 37 -4.75 1.49 -13.62
C ILE A 37 -4.04 2.43 -12.65
N GLY A 38 -4.24 3.75 -12.77
CA GLY A 38 -3.71 4.74 -11.84
C GLY A 38 -4.20 4.51 -10.42
N ILE A 39 -5.52 4.34 -10.23
CA ILE A 39 -6.10 4.04 -8.91
C ILE A 39 -5.49 2.78 -8.31
N LEU A 40 -5.38 1.70 -9.09
CA LEU A 40 -4.81 0.44 -8.61
C LEU A 40 -3.32 0.55 -8.29
N THR A 41 -2.58 1.33 -9.08
CA THR A 41 -1.17 1.61 -8.82
C THR A 41 -1.00 2.38 -7.52
N ASP A 42 -1.82 3.40 -7.29
CA ASP A 42 -1.76 4.23 -6.09
C ASP A 42 -2.15 3.43 -4.84
N ASP A 43 -3.18 2.60 -4.93
CA ASP A 43 -3.64 1.71 -3.86
C ASP A 43 -2.57 0.70 -3.45
N LEU A 44 -1.87 0.13 -4.43
CA LEU A 44 -0.82 -0.88 -4.23
C LEU A 44 0.59 -0.29 -4.10
N ALA A 45 0.74 1.04 -4.04
CA ALA A 45 2.04 1.69 -3.97
C ALA A 45 2.81 1.35 -2.68
N ARG A 46 2.11 0.89 -1.65
CA ARG A 46 2.68 0.42 -0.38
C ARG A 46 1.97 -0.86 0.07
N PRO A 47 2.68 -1.79 0.71
CA PRO A 47 2.04 -2.95 1.31
C PRO A 47 1.08 -2.49 2.42
N THR A 48 0.00 -3.22 2.59
CA THR A 48 -0.81 -3.13 3.82
C THR A 48 0.05 -3.49 5.03
N VAL A 49 -0.37 -3.07 6.23
CA VAL A 49 0.31 -3.45 7.48
C VAL A 49 0.39 -4.97 7.63
N ALA A 50 -0.65 -5.70 7.21
CA ALA A 50 -0.69 -7.15 7.29
C ALA A 50 0.32 -7.80 6.33
N GLU A 51 0.39 -7.35 5.08
CA GLU A 51 1.39 -7.83 4.11
C GLU A 51 2.80 -7.50 4.58
N TRP A 52 3.03 -6.27 5.04
CA TRP A 52 4.32 -5.86 5.57
C TRP A 52 4.73 -6.69 6.79
N ALA A 53 3.84 -6.93 7.75
CA ALA A 53 4.11 -7.75 8.92
C ALA A 53 4.43 -9.21 8.54
N ALA A 54 3.73 -9.75 7.55
CA ALA A 54 4.01 -11.08 7.02
C ALA A 54 5.39 -11.15 6.35
N GLU A 55 5.81 -10.12 5.62
CA GLU A 55 7.16 -10.05 5.04
C GLU A 55 8.24 -9.93 6.12
N VAL A 56 8.05 -9.05 7.11
CA VAL A 56 8.99 -8.89 8.24
C VAL A 56 9.12 -10.19 9.02
N GLY A 57 8.01 -10.91 9.24
CA GLY A 57 8.01 -12.19 9.94
C GLY A 57 8.80 -13.32 9.26
N LYS A 58 9.14 -13.19 7.96
CA LYS A 58 10.00 -14.15 7.25
C LYS A 58 11.49 -13.93 7.50
N LEU A 59 11.87 -12.77 8.03
CA LEU A 59 13.27 -12.46 8.30
C LEU A 59 13.76 -13.24 9.52
N PRO A 60 15.08 -13.58 9.57
CA PRO A 60 15.64 -14.20 10.76
C PRO A 60 15.37 -13.34 12.01
N PRO A 61 14.94 -13.95 13.12
CA PRO A 61 14.71 -13.22 14.35
C PRO A 61 16.03 -12.59 14.83
N ILE A 62 15.95 -11.34 15.26
CA ILE A 62 17.07 -10.63 15.87
C ILE A 62 17.02 -10.90 17.37
N ASP A 63 18.16 -11.26 17.96
CA ASP A 63 18.27 -11.33 19.41
C ASP A 63 18.29 -9.92 19.99
N LEU A 64 17.24 -9.59 20.74
CA LEU A 64 17.08 -8.30 21.42
C LEU A 64 17.34 -8.42 22.94
N GLY A 65 18.00 -9.49 23.39
CA GLY A 65 18.33 -9.68 24.80
C GLY A 65 17.09 -9.82 25.69
N GLY A 66 16.02 -10.43 25.17
CA GLY A 66 14.74 -10.61 25.86
C GLY A 66 13.83 -9.38 25.89
N LYS A 67 14.24 -8.25 25.31
CA LYS A 67 13.40 -7.05 25.17
C LYS A 67 12.63 -7.08 23.84
N THR A 68 11.50 -6.38 23.77
CA THR A 68 10.87 -6.09 22.48
C THR A 68 11.53 -4.89 21.80
N GLY A 69 11.41 -4.77 20.47
CA GLY A 69 11.84 -3.56 19.77
C GLY A 69 11.13 -2.29 20.28
N ALA A 70 9.88 -2.42 20.74
CA ALA A 70 9.14 -1.33 21.36
C ALA A 70 9.74 -0.88 22.70
N ASP A 71 10.27 -1.81 23.49
CA ASP A 71 10.91 -1.47 24.76
C ASP A 71 12.19 -0.68 24.55
N LEU A 72 13.01 -1.09 23.57
CA LEU A 72 14.23 -0.38 23.20
C LEU A 72 13.94 1.05 22.72
N VAL A 73 12.95 1.24 21.84
CA VAL A 73 12.55 2.58 21.37
C VAL A 73 12.09 3.47 22.52
N ARG A 74 11.29 2.94 23.46
CA ARG A 74 10.83 3.70 24.63
C ARG A 74 11.99 4.07 25.55
N GLU A 75 12.93 3.17 25.75
CA GLU A 75 14.15 3.41 26.53
C GLU A 75 14.99 4.52 25.92
N THR A 76 15.28 4.44 24.62
CA THR A 76 16.03 5.48 23.90
C THR A 76 15.32 6.84 23.93
N ARG A 77 13.99 6.89 23.80
CA ARG A 77 13.24 8.16 23.91
C ARG A 77 13.39 8.79 25.28
N ARG A 78 13.36 8.00 26.36
CA ARG A 78 13.59 8.50 27.73
C ARG A 78 15.02 9.03 27.89
N GLU A 79 16.01 8.30 27.40
CA GLU A 79 17.42 8.73 27.43
C GLU A 79 17.66 10.03 26.66
N MET A 80 16.97 10.21 25.53
CA MET A 80 17.05 11.42 24.71
C MET A 80 16.22 12.60 25.25
N GLY A 81 15.50 12.43 26.36
CA GLY A 81 14.60 13.46 26.89
C GLY A 81 13.40 13.76 25.99
N LEU A 82 13.02 12.81 25.12
CA LEU A 82 11.88 12.86 24.20
C LEU A 82 10.69 12.03 24.71
N GLY A 83 10.69 11.70 26.00
CA GLY A 83 9.52 11.08 26.65
C GLY A 83 8.51 12.15 27.04
N ASP A 84 7.23 11.90 26.77
CA ASP A 84 6.12 12.65 27.37
C ASP A 84 6.17 12.59 28.91
#